data_AF-A0A0F8WDH9-F1
#
_entry.id   AF-A0A0F8WDH9-F1
#
_cell.length_a   1.000
_cell.length_b   1.000
_cell.length_c   1.000
_cell.angle_alpha   90.00
_cell.angle_beta   90.00
_cell.angle_gamma   90.00
#
_symmetry.space_group_name_H-M   'P 1'
#
loop_
_entity.id
_entity.type
_entity.pdbx_description
1 polymer ?
#
loop_
_entity_poly.entity_id
_entity_poly.type
_entity_poly.pdbx_seq_one_letter_code
_entity_poly.pdbx_strand_id
1 'polypeptide(L)'
;MAKFYIDVECFAELQELEEYKELHGKRLAYINDPISSDRKVEAHAGQAFYINYPELDHMKHLKRGLGLVTTISDNPPQLNWLYADKDTHEVKYGNRTESCEHAVGPWDWRDDETTITLERKGRFLAVKGDDGSWEVYFDRHRDGLQGVLQATGEIGQSGRCAYSIEKDSSRADLGLKKK
;
A
#
# COMPACT_ATOMS: atom_id res chain seq x y z
N MET A 1 -9.37 -6.65 17.37
CA MET A 1 -8.99 -6.73 15.96
C MET A 1 -7.51 -6.44 15.87
N ALA A 2 -6.72 -7.35 15.31
CA ALA A 2 -5.26 -7.23 15.34
C ALA A 2 -4.81 -6.20 14.30
N LYS A 3 -4.00 -5.24 14.75
CA LYS A 3 -3.25 -4.35 13.86
C LYS A 3 -1.99 -5.08 13.40
N PHE A 4 -1.46 -4.69 12.26
CA PHE A 4 -0.19 -5.20 11.74
C PHE A 4 0.53 -4.10 10.96
N TYR A 5 1.81 -4.29 10.74
CA TYR A 5 2.56 -3.47 9.80
C TYR A 5 2.59 -4.12 8.43
N ILE A 6 2.78 -3.28 7.42
CA ILE A 6 2.88 -3.68 6.04
C ILE A 6 4.35 -3.57 5.64
N ASP A 7 4.99 -4.72 5.39
CA ASP A 7 6.39 -4.79 4.98
C ASP A 7 6.47 -5.22 3.50
N VAL A 8 7.50 -4.74 2.81
CA VAL A 8 7.75 -5.02 1.40
C VAL A 8 8.74 -6.17 1.31
N GLU A 9 8.32 -7.25 0.66
CA GLU A 9 9.13 -8.44 0.47
C GLU A 9 9.40 -8.65 -1.01
N CYS A 10 10.65 -8.42 -1.40
CA CYS A 10 11.09 -8.65 -2.78
C CYS A 10 11.37 -10.13 -3.00
N PHE A 11 11.11 -10.60 -4.22
CA PHE A 11 11.44 -11.98 -4.60
C PHE A 11 12.94 -12.25 -4.53
N ALA A 12 13.32 -13.43 -4.03
CA ALA A 12 14.72 -13.79 -3.78
C ALA A 12 15.58 -13.76 -5.05
N GLU A 13 14.97 -13.97 -6.22
CA GLU A 13 15.64 -13.89 -7.53
C GLU A 13 16.17 -12.49 -7.85
N LEU A 14 15.72 -11.46 -7.13
CA LEU A 14 16.11 -10.07 -7.32
C LEU A 14 17.22 -9.62 -6.35
N GLN A 15 17.75 -10.51 -5.51
CA GLN A 15 18.72 -10.19 -4.44
C GLN A 15 19.97 -9.40 -4.90
N GLU A 16 20.41 -9.61 -6.14
CA GLU A 16 21.57 -8.94 -6.71
C GLU A 16 21.27 -7.51 -7.22
N LEU A 17 19.99 -7.15 -7.36
CA LEU A 17 19.56 -5.83 -7.81
C LEU A 17 19.70 -4.80 -6.69
N GLU A 18 20.05 -3.56 -7.04
CA GLU A 18 20.20 -2.49 -6.06
C GLU A 18 18.84 -2.12 -5.44
N GLU A 19 17.78 -2.19 -6.24
CA GLU A 19 16.40 -2.01 -5.83
C GLU A 19 15.98 -3.01 -4.74
N TYR A 20 16.45 -4.26 -4.81
CA TYR A 20 16.18 -5.25 -3.76
C TYR A 20 16.80 -4.83 -2.43
N LYS A 21 18.06 -4.37 -2.45
CA LYS A 21 18.76 -3.92 -1.24
C LYS A 21 18.11 -2.68 -0.64
N GLU A 22 17.54 -1.82 -1.48
CA GLU A 22 16.80 -0.64 -1.03
C GLU A 22 15.45 -0.99 -0.40
N LEU A 23 14.71 -1.98 -0.95
CA LEU A 23 13.30 -2.23 -0.62
C LEU A 23 13.01 -3.42 0.28
N HIS A 24 13.79 -4.50 0.20
CA HIS A 24 13.49 -5.73 0.93
C HIS A 24 13.50 -5.51 2.45
N GLY A 25 12.43 -5.95 3.11
CA GLY A 25 12.21 -5.77 4.55
C GLY A 25 11.93 -4.32 4.95
N LYS A 26 11.68 -3.41 3.99
CA LYS A 26 11.25 -2.05 4.29
C LYS A 26 9.77 -2.02 4.63
N ARG A 27 9.42 -1.06 5.49
CA ARG A 27 8.07 -0.83 5.95
C ARG A 27 7.37 0.22 5.09
N LEU A 28 6.11 -0.02 4.76
CA LEU A 28 5.26 1.00 4.17
C LEU A 28 5.09 2.16 5.17
N ALA A 29 5.50 3.35 4.75
CA ALA A 29 5.35 4.58 5.51
C ALA A 29 4.61 5.62 4.67
N TYR A 30 3.76 6.41 5.32
CA TYR A 30 3.02 7.49 4.67
C TYR A 30 3.73 8.80 4.89
N ILE A 31 3.93 9.52 3.79
CA ILE A 31 4.55 10.83 3.80
C ILE A 31 3.39 11.85 3.80
N ASN A 32 3.39 12.74 4.79
CA ASN A 32 2.35 13.76 4.96
C ASN A 32 2.50 14.93 3.98
N ASP A 33 3.68 15.10 3.36
CA ASP A 33 3.94 16.14 2.37
C ASP A 33 4.85 15.62 1.23
N PRO A 34 4.41 15.67 -0.04
CA PRO A 34 5.21 15.22 -1.18
C PRO A 34 6.51 16.03 -1.32
N ILE A 35 6.52 17.30 -0.88
CA ILE A 35 7.67 18.18 -0.99
C ILE A 35 8.61 17.93 0.19
N SER A 36 9.78 17.34 -0.09
CA SER A 36 10.78 16.96 0.93
C SER A 36 11.16 18.08 1.91
N SER A 37 11.26 19.33 1.43
CA SER A 37 11.60 20.50 2.26
C SER A 37 10.47 20.95 3.20
N ASP A 38 9.22 20.59 2.91
CA ASP A 38 8.04 20.98 3.68
C ASP A 38 7.57 19.88 4.65
N ARG A 39 8.26 18.72 4.66
CA ARG A 39 8.02 17.63 5.59
C ARG A 39 8.31 18.08 7.03
N LYS A 40 7.25 18.49 7.74
CA LYS A 40 7.31 18.89 9.16
C LYS A 40 7.37 17.70 10.13
N VAL A 41 7.06 16.49 9.67
CA VAL A 41 7.01 15.26 10.46
C VAL A 41 7.72 14.16 9.69
N GLU A 42 8.50 13.33 10.39
CA GLU A 42 9.07 12.09 9.84
C GLU A 42 7.96 11.20 9.27
N ALA A 43 8.28 10.39 8.25
CA ALA A 43 7.29 9.52 7.60
C ALA A 43 6.59 8.61 8.63
N HIS A 44 5.26 8.49 8.54
CA HIS A 44 4.46 7.75 9.51
C HIS A 44 4.40 6.27 9.14
N ALA A 45 4.93 5.39 9.99
CA ALA A 45 4.85 3.94 9.78
C ALA A 45 3.42 3.45 10.03
N GLY A 46 2.69 3.20 8.95
CA GLY A 46 1.29 2.80 8.98
C GLY A 46 1.02 1.48 9.69
N GLN A 47 0.12 1.49 10.68
CA GLN A 47 -0.50 0.28 11.20
C GLN A 47 -1.80 0.02 10.47
N ALA A 48 -1.91 -1.15 9.85
CA ALA A 48 -3.07 -1.55 9.07
C ALA A 48 -3.94 -2.59 9.78
N PHE A 49 -5.21 -2.65 9.40
CA PHE A 49 -6.16 -3.65 9.86
C PHE A 49 -7.35 -3.79 8.90
N TYR A 50 -7.97 -4.97 8.88
CA TYR A 50 -9.12 -5.26 8.01
C TYR A 50 -10.45 -4.94 8.69
N ILE A 51 -11.34 -4.24 8.00
CA ILE A 51 -12.75 -4.07 8.39
C ILE A 51 -13.66 -4.12 7.17
N ASN A 52 -14.95 -4.40 7.36
CA ASN A 52 -15.91 -4.30 6.27
C ASN A 52 -15.94 -2.89 5.69
N TYR A 53 -15.76 -2.78 4.37
CA TYR A 53 -15.81 -1.49 3.71
C TYR A 53 -17.25 -0.94 3.74
N PRO A 54 -17.47 0.29 4.24
CA PRO A 54 -18.80 0.88 4.38
C PRO A 54 -19.34 1.40 3.03
N GLU A 55 -19.90 0.50 2.24
CA GLU A 55 -20.46 0.82 0.92
C GLU A 55 -21.49 1.97 0.97
N LEU A 56 -21.42 2.86 -0.03
CA LEU A 56 -22.48 3.83 -0.29
C LEU A 56 -23.77 3.10 -0.70
N ASP A 57 -24.94 3.67 -0.39
CA ASP A 57 -26.23 3.00 -0.61
C ASP A 57 -26.40 2.48 -2.04
N HIS A 58 -26.03 3.29 -3.04
CA HIS A 58 -26.10 2.90 -4.44
C HIS A 58 -25.04 1.88 -4.87
N MET A 59 -23.97 1.67 -4.09
CA MET A 59 -22.87 0.73 -4.36
C MET A 59 -22.95 -0.57 -3.54
N LYS A 60 -23.90 -0.70 -2.61
CA LYS A 60 -24.07 -1.91 -1.77
C LYS A 60 -24.18 -3.22 -2.54
N HIS A 61 -24.61 -3.17 -3.81
CA HIS A 61 -24.69 -4.32 -4.69
C HIS A 61 -23.32 -4.88 -5.10
N LEU A 62 -22.24 -4.09 -5.03
CA LEU A 62 -20.88 -4.50 -5.41
C LEU A 62 -20.27 -5.51 -4.42
N LYS A 63 -20.73 -5.51 -3.16
CA LYS A 63 -20.29 -6.43 -2.09
C LYS A 63 -18.77 -6.63 -2.06
N ARG A 64 -18.00 -5.54 -2.04
CA ARG A 64 -16.52 -5.59 -2.14
C ARG A 64 -15.85 -6.26 -0.94
N GLY A 65 -16.56 -6.45 0.17
CA GLY A 65 -16.09 -7.23 1.31
C GLY A 65 -15.19 -6.43 2.26
N LEU A 66 -14.05 -7.01 2.64
CA LEU A 66 -13.09 -6.37 3.53
C LEU A 66 -12.35 -5.25 2.81
N GLY A 67 -12.31 -4.09 3.48
CA GLY A 67 -11.41 -3.00 3.20
C GLY A 67 -10.19 -3.06 4.13
N LEU A 68 -9.09 -2.44 3.71
CA LEU A 68 -7.89 -2.30 4.51
C LEU A 68 -7.78 -0.85 4.99
N VAL A 69 -7.75 -0.64 6.30
CA VAL A 69 -7.57 0.67 6.93
C VAL A 69 -6.16 0.79 7.43
N THR A 70 -5.61 1.99 7.40
CA THR A 70 -4.26 2.29 7.89
C THR A 70 -4.24 3.59 8.69
N THR A 71 -3.35 3.66 9.68
CA THR A 71 -3.04 4.92 10.40
C THR A 71 -2.12 5.79 9.55
N ILE A 72 -2.44 7.08 9.39
CA ILE A 72 -1.63 8.03 8.62
C ILE A 72 -0.95 9.10 9.50
N SER A 73 -1.44 9.30 10.72
CA SER A 73 -0.87 10.21 11.70
C SER A 73 -1.22 9.70 13.10
N ASP A 74 -0.30 9.88 14.05
CA ASP A 74 -0.52 9.59 15.47
C ASP A 74 -1.18 10.75 16.22
N ASN A 75 -0.97 12.00 15.77
CA ASN A 75 -1.47 13.19 16.46
C ASN A 75 -1.83 14.34 15.48
N PRO A 76 -3.12 14.59 15.19
CA PRO A 76 -4.27 13.81 15.65
C PRO A 76 -4.28 12.40 15.02
N PRO A 77 -4.79 11.37 15.73
CA PRO A 77 -4.89 10.03 15.17
C PRO A 77 -5.84 10.06 13.97
N GLN A 78 -5.31 9.74 12.80
CA GLN A 78 -6.06 9.72 11.54
C GLN A 78 -5.99 8.35 10.88
N LEU A 79 -7.13 7.91 10.37
CA LEU A 79 -7.31 6.63 9.70
C LEU A 79 -7.83 6.87 8.30
N ASN A 80 -7.23 6.18 7.33
CA ASN A 80 -7.65 6.21 5.94
C ASN A 80 -7.75 4.79 5.38
N TRP A 81 -8.53 4.63 4.32
CA TRP A 81 -8.63 3.39 3.55
C TRP A 81 -7.48 3.31 2.57
N LEU A 82 -6.84 2.14 2.48
CA LEU A 82 -5.95 1.82 1.37
C LEU A 82 -6.78 1.37 0.17
N TYR A 83 -6.42 1.88 -1.00
CA TYR A 83 -7.07 1.55 -2.27
C TYR A 83 -6.08 1.68 -3.43
N ALA A 84 -6.27 0.91 -4.49
CA ALA A 84 -5.55 1.15 -5.74
C ALA A 84 -6.36 2.08 -6.65
N ASP A 85 -5.74 3.16 -7.09
CA ASP A 85 -6.30 4.09 -8.06
C ASP A 85 -6.76 3.31 -9.32
N LYS A 86 -7.92 3.67 -9.85
CA LYS A 86 -8.54 2.89 -10.94
C LYS A 86 -7.86 3.16 -12.29
N ASP A 87 -7.22 4.33 -12.40
CA ASP A 87 -6.62 4.83 -13.63
C ASP A 87 -5.09 4.67 -13.58
N THR A 88 -4.46 5.01 -12.45
CA THR A 88 -2.99 4.92 -12.30
C THR A 88 -2.49 3.63 -11.66
N HIS A 89 -3.39 2.85 -11.05
CA HIS A 89 -3.06 1.65 -10.27
C HIS A 89 -2.16 1.88 -9.04
N GLU A 90 -1.80 3.12 -8.73
CA GLU A 90 -1.06 3.48 -7.52
C GLU A 90 -1.88 3.15 -6.27
N VAL A 91 -1.26 2.53 -5.27
CA VAL A 91 -1.88 2.25 -3.97
C VAL A 91 -1.79 3.51 -3.12
N LYS A 92 -2.94 4.16 -2.98
CA LYS A 92 -3.13 5.41 -2.24
C LYS A 92 -3.86 5.14 -0.92
N TYR A 93 -3.92 6.19 -0.10
CA TYR A 93 -4.74 6.22 1.09
C TYR A 93 -5.69 7.42 1.05
N GLY A 94 -6.91 7.27 1.58
CA GLY A 94 -7.87 8.37 1.62
C GLY A 94 -9.12 8.04 2.41
N ASN A 95 -9.98 9.04 2.58
CA ASN A 95 -11.27 8.86 3.21
C ASN A 95 -12.24 8.10 2.30
N ARG A 96 -13.41 7.75 2.82
CA ARG A 96 -14.41 6.94 2.09
C ARG A 96 -14.87 7.57 0.76
N THR A 97 -14.99 8.89 0.70
CA THR A 97 -15.42 9.60 -0.50
C THR A 97 -14.35 9.57 -1.58
N GLU A 98 -13.08 9.67 -1.18
CA GLU A 98 -11.93 9.56 -2.09
C GLU A 98 -11.79 8.13 -2.59
N SER A 99 -11.93 7.14 -1.72
CA SER A 99 -11.66 5.74 -2.06
C SER A 99 -12.80 5.06 -2.82
N CYS A 100 -14.06 5.46 -2.68
CA CYS A 100 -15.22 4.64 -3.08
C CYS A 100 -15.31 4.28 -4.58
N GLU A 101 -14.72 5.08 -5.47
CA GLU A 101 -14.72 4.81 -6.93
C GLU A 101 -13.52 3.96 -7.39
N HIS A 102 -12.58 3.70 -6.49
CA HIS A 102 -11.35 2.99 -6.78
C HIS A 102 -11.42 1.50 -6.39
N ALA A 103 -10.32 0.77 -6.58
CA ALA A 103 -10.20 -0.60 -6.14
C ALA A 103 -9.92 -0.66 -4.63
N VAL A 104 -11.01 -0.62 -3.85
CA VAL A 104 -11.01 -0.67 -2.37
C VAL A 104 -11.10 -2.08 -1.79
N GLY A 105 -11.25 -3.10 -2.62
CA GLY A 105 -11.34 -4.48 -2.16
C GLY A 105 -11.91 -5.47 -3.18
N PRO A 106 -12.04 -6.75 -2.79
CA PRO A 106 -11.73 -7.26 -1.45
C PRO A 106 -10.23 -7.22 -1.18
N TRP A 107 -9.86 -6.60 -0.06
CA TRP A 107 -8.58 -6.83 0.58
C TRP A 107 -8.67 -8.14 1.36
N ASP A 108 -7.64 -8.96 1.27
CA ASP A 108 -7.58 -10.27 1.92
C ASP A 108 -6.12 -10.64 2.14
N TRP A 109 -5.86 -11.85 2.65
CA TRP A 109 -4.53 -12.41 2.78
C TRP A 109 -4.43 -13.81 2.17
N ARG A 110 -3.20 -14.29 2.01
CA ARG A 110 -2.85 -15.67 1.64
C ARG A 110 -1.71 -16.17 2.51
N ASP A 111 -1.31 -17.43 2.29
CA ASP A 111 -0.10 -18.01 2.88
C ASP A 111 -0.06 -17.89 4.41
N ASP A 112 -1.14 -18.33 5.07
CA ASP A 112 -1.28 -18.28 6.54
C ASP A 112 -1.19 -16.84 7.12
N GLU A 113 -1.96 -15.93 6.51
CA GLU A 113 -2.07 -14.52 6.93
C GLU A 113 -0.86 -13.63 6.64
N THR A 114 0.13 -14.07 5.88
CA THR A 114 1.32 -13.25 5.59
C THR A 114 1.13 -12.37 4.36
N THR A 115 0.74 -12.92 3.21
CA THR A 115 0.72 -12.18 1.94
C THR A 115 -0.57 -11.38 1.76
N ILE A 116 -0.50 -10.05 1.70
CA ILE A 116 -1.66 -9.18 1.44
C ILE A 116 -2.10 -9.32 -0.03
N THR A 117 -3.42 -9.34 -0.26
CA THR A 117 -4.01 -9.35 -1.61
C THR A 117 -5.09 -8.30 -1.76
N LEU A 118 -5.22 -7.77 -2.98
CA LEU A 118 -6.32 -6.90 -3.41
C LEU A 118 -7.02 -7.53 -4.60
N GLU A 119 -8.36 -7.55 -4.61
CA GLU A 119 -9.16 -8.25 -5.63
C GLU A 119 -8.73 -9.71 -5.82
N ARG A 120 -8.32 -10.38 -4.72
CA ARG A 120 -7.77 -11.74 -4.72
C ARG A 120 -6.49 -11.90 -5.56
N LYS A 121 -5.70 -10.83 -5.70
CA LYS A 121 -4.40 -10.82 -6.37
C LYS A 121 -3.35 -10.21 -5.42
N GLY A 122 -2.26 -10.94 -5.18
CA GLY A 122 -1.11 -10.43 -4.42
C GLY A 122 0.01 -10.02 -5.37
N ARG A 123 -0.26 -9.04 -6.25
CA ARG A 123 0.71 -8.58 -7.24
C ARG A 123 0.86 -7.08 -7.15
N PHE A 124 1.97 -6.66 -6.56
CA PHE A 124 2.31 -5.27 -6.38
C PHE A 124 3.70 -4.99 -6.97
N LEU A 125 3.93 -3.75 -7.37
CA LEU A 125 5.21 -3.28 -7.87
C LEU A 125 5.65 -2.03 -7.15
N ALA A 126 6.95 -1.95 -6.88
CA ALA A 126 7.63 -0.73 -6.49
C ALA A 126 8.01 0.00 -7.75
N VAL A 127 7.72 1.29 -7.79
CA VAL A 127 8.34 2.18 -8.76
C VAL A 127 9.00 3.33 -8.05
N LYS A 128 10.25 3.63 -8.44
CA LYS A 128 11.01 4.74 -7.89
C LYS A 128 10.61 6.02 -8.62
N GLY A 129 10.13 7.00 -7.88
CA GLY A 129 9.86 8.34 -8.38
C GLY A 129 11.16 9.11 -8.68
N ASP A 130 11.03 10.20 -9.43
CA ASP A 130 12.17 11.06 -9.79
C ASP A 130 12.77 11.78 -8.56
N ASP A 131 11.99 11.91 -7.48
CA ASP A 131 12.44 12.44 -6.19
C ASP A 131 13.18 11.39 -5.33
N GLY A 132 13.34 10.16 -5.85
CA GLY A 132 13.97 9.03 -5.18
C GLY A 132 13.08 8.31 -4.16
N SER A 133 11.82 8.73 -4.00
CA SER A 133 10.85 8.01 -3.18
C SER A 133 10.36 6.75 -3.90
N TRP A 134 9.82 5.80 -3.13
CA TRP A 134 9.27 4.56 -3.66
C TRP A 134 7.76 4.55 -3.47
N GLU A 135 7.07 4.22 -4.55
CA GLU A 135 5.60 4.16 -4.61
C GLU A 135 5.14 2.74 -4.88
N VAL A 136 3.95 2.41 -4.38
CA VAL A 136 3.34 1.09 -4.49
C VAL A 136 2.29 1.10 -5.58
N TYR A 137 2.33 0.13 -6.49
CA TYR A 137 1.35 -0.01 -7.56
C TYR A 137 0.76 -1.41 -7.58
N PHE A 138 -0.53 -1.51 -7.89
CA PHE A 138 -1.27 -2.77 -8.00
C PHE A 138 -1.34 -3.24 -9.45
N ASP A 139 -0.73 -4.39 -9.76
CA ASP A 139 -0.79 -4.97 -11.11
C ASP A 139 -2.13 -5.69 -11.34
N ARG A 140 -3.18 -4.88 -11.55
CA ARG A 140 -4.55 -5.36 -11.74
C ARG A 140 -4.69 -6.20 -13.01
N HIS A 141 -3.97 -5.86 -14.08
CA HIS A 141 -4.09 -6.48 -15.41
C HIS A 141 -3.09 -7.62 -15.66
N ARG A 142 -2.13 -7.84 -14.75
CA ARG A 142 -1.06 -8.85 -14.89
C ARG A 142 -0.11 -8.59 -16.04
N ASP A 143 0.05 -7.33 -16.39
CA ASP A 143 0.92 -6.88 -17.48
C ASP A 143 2.19 -6.20 -16.94
N GLY A 144 2.40 -6.18 -15.62
CA GLY A 144 3.50 -5.46 -15.01
C GLY A 144 3.36 -3.94 -15.20
N LEU A 145 2.12 -3.44 -15.21
CA LEU A 145 1.75 -2.03 -15.42
C LEU A 145 2.02 -1.50 -16.82
N GLN A 146 2.34 -2.34 -17.80
CA GLN A 146 2.66 -1.92 -19.17
C GLN A 146 1.59 -1.00 -19.78
N GLY A 147 0.31 -1.32 -19.61
CA GLY A 147 -0.80 -0.50 -20.11
C GLY A 147 -0.87 0.87 -19.44
N VAL A 148 -0.64 0.94 -18.13
CA VAL A 148 -0.65 2.21 -17.37
C VAL A 148 0.52 3.08 -17.81
N LEU A 149 1.71 2.50 -17.89
CA LEU A 149 2.96 3.16 -18.27
C LEU A 149 2.91 3.81 -19.65
N GLN A 150 2.27 3.15 -20.61
CA GLN A 150 2.10 3.69 -21.96
C GLN A 150 1.11 4.87 -21.98
N ALA A 151 0.12 4.87 -21.08
CA ALA A 151 -0.90 5.91 -21.02
C ALA A 151 -0.44 7.16 -20.25
N THR A 152 0.36 7.01 -19.19
CA THR A 152 0.77 8.14 -18.33
C THR A 152 2.06 8.82 -18.79
N GLY A 153 2.90 8.20 -19.61
CA GLY A 153 4.14 8.79 -20.13
C GLY A 153 5.24 9.09 -19.09
N GLU A 154 4.91 8.99 -17.80
CA GLU A 154 5.71 9.45 -16.66
C GLU A 154 5.57 8.48 -15.48
N ILE A 155 6.14 7.29 -15.58
CA ILE A 155 6.56 6.59 -14.36
C ILE A 155 8.05 6.29 -14.53
N GLY A 156 8.86 6.84 -13.63
CA GLY A 156 10.31 6.93 -13.69
C GLY A 156 10.96 5.66 -14.26
N GLN A 157 11.79 5.83 -15.30
CA GLN A 157 12.53 4.73 -15.94
C GLN A 157 13.64 4.15 -15.06
N SER A 158 13.84 4.67 -13.83
CA SER A 158 15.09 4.45 -13.08
C SER A 158 15.08 3.24 -12.14
N GLY A 159 13.94 2.57 -11.90
CA GLY A 159 13.93 1.34 -11.11
C GLY A 159 12.52 0.76 -10.94
N ARG A 160 12.36 -0.54 -11.21
CA ARG A 160 11.13 -1.29 -10.96
C ARG A 160 11.45 -2.61 -10.29
N CYS A 161 10.74 -2.90 -9.20
CA CYS A 161 10.89 -4.17 -8.49
C CYS A 161 9.51 -4.78 -8.27
N ALA A 162 9.30 -6.00 -8.76
CA ALA A 162 8.11 -6.78 -8.40
C ALA A 162 8.26 -7.28 -6.96
N TYR A 163 7.23 -7.12 -6.13
CA TYR A 163 7.26 -7.58 -4.75
C TYR A 163 5.92 -8.12 -4.27
N SER A 164 5.97 -8.89 -3.18
CA SER A 164 4.83 -9.14 -2.31
C SER A 164 4.79 -8.07 -1.21
N ILE A 165 3.58 -7.80 -0.74
CA ILE A 165 3.37 -7.01 0.46
C ILE A 165 2.98 -7.98 1.56
N GLU A 166 3.72 -7.98 2.66
CA GLU A 166 3.53 -8.92 3.76
C GLU A 166 3.05 -8.24 5.05
N LYS A 167 2.29 -9.00 5.82
CA LYS A 167 1.75 -8.65 7.13
C LYS A 167 2.79 -8.98 8.20
N ASP A 168 3.39 -7.97 8.82
CA ASP A 168 4.16 -8.14 10.04
C ASP A 168 3.27 -7.93 11.29
N SER A 169 2.87 -9.05 11.90
CA SER A 169 2.13 -9.05 13.17
C SER A 169 3.03 -9.09 14.39
N SER A 170 4.33 -9.40 14.24
CA SER A 170 5.25 -9.65 15.35
C SER A 170 5.60 -8.40 16.15
N ARG A 171 5.47 -7.21 15.54
CA ARG A 171 5.84 -5.92 16.13
C ARG A 171 4.64 -5.03 16.48
N ALA A 172 3.41 -5.46 16.22
CA ALA A 172 2.22 -4.63 16.45
C ALA A 172 1.98 -4.31 17.95
N ASP A 173 2.50 -5.16 18.84
CA ASP A 173 2.31 -5.07 20.30
C ASP A 173 3.43 -4.33 21.06
N LEU A 174 4.49 -3.88 20.39
CA LEU A 174 5.63 -3.21 21.06
C LEU A 174 5.38 -1.72 21.37
N GLY A 175 4.26 -1.15 20.91
CA GLY A 175 3.93 0.26 21.05
C GLY A 175 2.93 0.56 22.16
N LEU A 176 3.29 0.32 23.43
CA LEU A 176 2.78 1.05 24.62
C LEU A 176 3.43 0.53 25.93
N LYS A 177 4.76 0.61 26.04
CA LYS A 177 5.36 0.76 27.38
C LYS A 177 5.23 2.23 27.77
N LYS A 178 4.10 2.59 28.39
CA LYS A 178 3.99 3.84 29.16
C LYS A 178 5.11 3.81 30.22
N LYS A 179 6.03 4.77 30.16
CA LYS A 179 6.78 5.18 31.35
C LYS A 179 5.86 6.01 32.23
#